data_AF-A0AAX1N1V9-F1
#
_entry.id   AF-A0AAX1N1V9-F1
#
_cell.length_a   1.000
_cell.length_b   1.000
_cell.length_c   1.000
_cell.angle_alpha   90.00
_cell.angle_beta   90.00
_cell.angle_gamma   90.00
#
_symmetry.space_group_name_H-M   'P 1'
#
loop_
_entity.id
_entity.type
_entity.pdbx_description
1 polymer ?
#
loop_
_entity_poly.entity_id
_entity_poly.type
_entity_poly.pdbx_seq_one_letter_code
_entity_poly.pdbx_strand_id
1 'polypeptide(L)'
;MHKLTIAWSITLLLIAQISLAEKKIDLSFMTEVSGFRLLEIAEDSSTIEKLKEVEAELYIGLIDFSKERTKALQIFKEKGIECHAWLLLNKGEGYFPNAHNAEAYIKRFNEFISWSQKNGFQWNSLCISLAPYTTDQRIVDHGYISVSKVFLKRMISGNIQSQGDIEYSKLRSLAKKNNLKTVNIVSPYMVDGREVNVDTWKQITGTFDILHDEEYIEIFNHYTPSTILTLAQLKSYQSGFKNIVVGSANEKKPFSKEENPRPLQWKELTQYITLLRQYDKSIIIYGLDGAVKGDILNNLSLHLTDDKLPNLKAAEEVIIKERENTQVVLSILSHTGWLLFFGLFCFLTFFIATIRTLKLIF
;
A
#
# COMPACT_ATOMS: atom_id res chain seq x y z
N MET A 1 -12.03 53.78 20.11
CA MET A 1 -11.07 52.66 20.22
C MET A 1 -11.70 51.38 20.76
N HIS A 2 -12.50 51.41 21.83
CA HIS A 2 -13.10 50.20 22.44
C HIS A 2 -13.99 49.32 21.54
N LYS A 3 -14.77 49.92 20.63
CA LYS A 3 -15.63 49.17 19.69
C LYS A 3 -14.85 48.42 18.61
N LEU A 4 -13.67 48.92 18.23
CA LEU A 4 -12.82 48.28 17.23
C LEU A 4 -12.16 47.03 17.82
N THR A 5 -11.63 47.12 19.05
CA THR A 5 -11.03 45.98 19.74
C THR A 5 -12.01 44.83 19.97
N ILE A 6 -13.27 45.13 20.35
CA ILE A 6 -14.32 44.12 20.52
C ILE A 6 -14.65 43.43 19.19
N ALA A 7 -14.74 44.19 18.09
CA ALA A 7 -14.94 43.61 16.76
C ALA A 7 -13.80 42.69 16.34
N TRP A 8 -12.54 43.10 16.56
CA TRP A 8 -11.36 42.27 16.28
C TRP A 8 -11.32 41.00 17.14
N SER A 9 -11.68 41.07 18.43
CA SER A 9 -11.75 39.91 19.30
C SER A 9 -12.83 38.91 18.90
N ILE A 10 -14.01 39.39 18.47
CA ILE A 10 -15.10 38.54 17.99
C ILE A 10 -14.73 37.90 16.64
N THR A 11 -14.09 38.64 15.74
CA THR A 11 -13.61 38.10 14.46
C THR A 11 -12.50 37.07 14.67
N LEU A 12 -11.56 37.28 15.59
CA LEU A 12 -10.55 36.28 15.96
C LEU A 12 -11.16 35.04 16.61
N LEU A 13 -12.19 35.20 17.45
CA LEU A 13 -12.93 34.07 18.03
C LEU A 13 -13.72 33.29 16.98
N LEU A 14 -14.34 33.98 16.02
CA LEU A 14 -15.04 33.33 14.90
C LEU A 14 -14.06 32.65 13.94
N ILE A 15 -12.91 33.24 13.64
CA ILE A 15 -11.85 32.59 12.83
C ILE A 15 -11.27 31.38 13.59
N ALA A 16 -11.09 31.48 14.91
CA ALA A 16 -10.66 30.35 15.73
C ALA A 16 -11.74 29.26 15.80
N GLN A 17 -13.03 29.60 15.88
CA GLN A 17 -14.13 28.63 15.84
C GLN A 17 -14.30 27.98 14.46
N ILE A 18 -14.08 28.73 13.37
CA ILE A 18 -14.04 28.18 12.01
C ILE A 18 -12.80 27.27 11.82
N SER A 19 -11.68 27.60 12.46
CA SER A 19 -10.49 26.75 12.53
C SER A 19 -10.66 25.54 13.46
N LEU A 20 -11.69 25.53 14.32
CA LEU A 20 -12.04 24.46 15.25
C LEU A 20 -13.26 23.66 14.79
N ALA A 21 -13.86 23.99 13.64
CA ALA A 21 -14.73 23.05 12.96
C ALA A 21 -13.86 21.81 12.69
N GLU A 22 -14.17 20.70 13.37
CA GLU A 22 -13.41 19.46 13.25
C GLU A 22 -13.21 19.17 11.77
N LYS A 23 -11.94 19.14 11.35
CA LYS A 23 -11.62 18.88 9.95
C LYS A 23 -12.21 17.52 9.59
N LYS A 24 -13.13 17.52 8.61
CA LYS A 24 -13.69 16.28 8.08
C LYS A 24 -12.54 15.44 7.53
N ILE A 25 -12.57 14.15 7.83
CA ILE A 25 -11.62 13.18 7.29
C ILE A 25 -12.35 12.30 6.29
N ASP A 26 -11.78 12.13 5.10
CA ASP A 26 -12.36 11.25 4.08
C ASP A 26 -12.01 9.81 4.43
N LEU A 27 -13.03 8.93 4.40
CA LEU A 27 -12.92 7.53 4.79
C LEU A 27 -13.44 6.65 3.66
N SER A 28 -12.58 5.77 3.15
CA SER A 28 -12.93 4.83 2.08
C SER A 28 -12.53 3.41 2.49
N PHE A 29 -13.00 2.40 1.75
CA PHE A 29 -12.71 1.00 2.05
C PHE A 29 -12.13 0.27 0.85
N MET A 30 -11.18 -0.64 1.11
CA MET A 30 -10.66 -1.56 0.11
C MET A 30 -11.14 -3.00 0.39
N THR A 31 -11.44 -3.77 -0.66
CA THR A 31 -11.96 -5.13 -0.48
C THR A 31 -11.62 -6.07 -1.64
N GLU A 32 -11.34 -7.33 -1.32
CA GLU A 32 -11.05 -8.41 -2.28
C GLU A 32 -11.99 -9.61 -2.10
N VAL A 33 -13.14 -9.40 -1.48
CA VAL A 33 -14.08 -10.50 -1.25
C VAL A 33 -14.56 -11.12 -2.57
N SER A 34 -14.97 -12.39 -2.50
CA SER A 34 -15.56 -13.11 -3.63
C SER A 34 -16.79 -12.38 -4.18
N GLY A 35 -17.14 -12.62 -5.44
CA GLY A 35 -18.31 -11.99 -6.06
C GLY A 35 -19.61 -12.21 -5.28
N PHE A 36 -19.82 -13.42 -4.76
CA PHE A 36 -20.98 -13.74 -3.92
C PHE A 36 -21.00 -12.90 -2.63
N ARG A 37 -19.88 -12.84 -1.90
CA ARG A 37 -19.82 -12.05 -0.66
C ARG A 37 -19.92 -10.55 -0.93
N LEU A 38 -19.36 -10.05 -2.04
CA LEU A 38 -19.53 -8.65 -2.43
C LEU A 38 -21.00 -8.34 -2.71
N LEU A 39 -21.73 -9.26 -3.34
CA LEU A 39 -23.15 -9.11 -3.60
C LEU A 39 -23.97 -9.10 -2.29
N GLU A 40 -23.66 -9.97 -1.33
CA GLU A 40 -24.31 -9.93 0.00
C GLU A 40 -24.13 -8.57 0.68
N ILE A 41 -22.92 -8.00 0.63
CA ILE A 41 -22.63 -6.67 1.17
C ILE A 41 -23.43 -5.59 0.42
N ALA A 42 -23.55 -5.70 -0.90
CA ALA A 42 -24.28 -4.74 -1.71
C ALA A 42 -25.81 -4.81 -1.50
N GLU A 43 -26.36 -5.99 -1.25
CA GLU A 43 -27.79 -6.22 -1.03
C GLU A 43 -28.22 -5.87 0.41
N ASP A 44 -27.29 -5.81 1.38
CA ASP A 44 -27.57 -5.36 2.73
C ASP A 44 -27.79 -3.84 2.80
N SER A 45 -29.06 -3.44 2.95
CA SER A 45 -29.45 -2.03 3.01
C SER A 45 -28.84 -1.30 4.21
N SER A 46 -28.62 -1.99 5.35
CA SER A 46 -27.98 -1.38 6.52
C SER A 46 -26.53 -1.00 6.23
N THR A 47 -25.79 -1.90 5.57
CA THR A 47 -24.41 -1.61 5.14
C THR A 47 -24.35 -0.48 4.11
N ILE A 48 -25.25 -0.46 3.13
CA ILE A 48 -25.32 0.62 2.13
C ILE A 48 -25.61 1.98 2.78
N GLU A 49 -26.56 2.05 3.71
CA GLU A 49 -26.88 3.29 4.43
C GLU A 49 -25.65 3.81 5.19
N LYS A 50 -24.96 2.94 5.94
CA LYS A 50 -23.75 3.31 6.69
C LYS A 50 -22.61 3.76 5.78
N LEU A 51 -22.39 3.10 4.64
CA LEU A 51 -21.39 3.53 3.65
C LEU A 51 -21.69 4.93 3.12
N LYS A 52 -22.97 5.26 2.93
CA LYS A 52 -23.39 6.60 2.49
C LYS A 52 -23.27 7.65 3.61
N GLU A 53 -23.59 7.29 4.85
CA GLU A 53 -23.43 8.18 6.02
C GLU A 53 -21.99 8.63 6.19
N VAL A 54 -21.02 7.75 5.95
CA VAL A 54 -19.59 8.08 6.00
C VAL A 54 -19.02 8.61 4.68
N GLU A 55 -19.87 8.75 3.64
CA GLU A 55 -19.50 9.17 2.28
C GLU A 55 -18.34 8.33 1.69
N ALA A 56 -18.34 7.01 1.94
CA ALA A 56 -17.24 6.15 1.54
C ALA A 56 -17.21 5.84 0.05
N GLU A 57 -16.00 5.89 -0.51
CA GLU A 57 -15.68 5.26 -1.79
C GLU A 57 -15.20 3.82 -1.57
N LEU A 58 -15.36 2.97 -2.59
CA LEU A 58 -14.95 1.57 -2.54
C LEU A 58 -13.84 1.24 -3.54
N TYR A 59 -12.74 0.70 -3.04
CA TYR A 59 -11.63 0.16 -3.83
C TYR A 59 -11.84 -1.34 -4.01
N ILE A 60 -12.31 -1.73 -5.19
CA ILE A 60 -12.78 -3.10 -5.46
C ILE A 60 -11.68 -3.92 -6.12
N GLY A 61 -11.17 -4.92 -5.40
CA GLY A 61 -10.32 -5.97 -5.93
C GLY A 61 -11.04 -6.79 -6.99
N LEU A 62 -10.63 -6.62 -8.25
CA LEU A 62 -11.19 -7.28 -9.42
C LEU A 62 -10.49 -8.64 -9.67
N ILE A 63 -10.64 -9.56 -8.71
CA ILE A 63 -10.10 -10.93 -8.77
C ILE A 63 -10.79 -11.81 -9.83
N ASP A 64 -11.99 -11.43 -10.25
CA ASP A 64 -12.82 -12.11 -11.25
C ASP A 64 -13.73 -11.08 -11.95
N PHE A 65 -14.40 -11.49 -13.03
CA PHE A 65 -15.46 -10.70 -13.70
C PHE A 65 -16.81 -11.45 -13.64
N SER A 66 -17.10 -12.05 -12.48
CA SER A 66 -18.29 -12.86 -12.25
C SER A 66 -19.59 -12.06 -12.38
N LYS A 67 -20.70 -12.78 -12.56
CA LYS A 67 -22.04 -12.18 -12.62
C LYS A 67 -22.41 -11.53 -11.29
N GLU A 68 -22.04 -12.18 -10.19
CA GLU A 68 -22.30 -11.73 -8.82
C GLU A 68 -21.56 -10.42 -8.54
N ARG A 69 -20.28 -10.33 -8.92
CA ARG A 69 -19.51 -9.08 -8.81
C ARG A 69 -20.09 -7.97 -9.68
N THR A 70 -20.48 -8.31 -10.91
CA THR A 70 -21.12 -7.36 -11.83
C THR A 70 -22.40 -6.80 -11.22
N LYS A 71 -23.25 -7.65 -10.65
CA LYS A 71 -24.50 -7.25 -9.98
C LYS A 71 -24.23 -6.39 -8.74
N ALA A 72 -23.24 -6.75 -7.93
CA ALA A 72 -22.87 -5.97 -6.75
C ALA A 72 -22.44 -4.54 -7.13
N LEU A 73 -21.59 -4.41 -8.16
CA LEU A 73 -21.15 -3.10 -8.67
C LEU A 73 -22.28 -2.27 -9.27
N GLN A 74 -23.25 -2.92 -9.93
CA GLN A 74 -24.47 -2.23 -10.39
C GLN A 74 -25.27 -1.67 -9.22
N ILE A 75 -25.45 -2.45 -8.15
CA ILE A 75 -26.14 -2.00 -6.94
C ILE A 75 -25.40 -0.82 -6.30
N PHE A 76 -24.08 -0.90 -6.11
CA PHE A 76 -23.31 0.22 -5.57
C PHE A 76 -23.49 1.50 -6.41
N LYS A 77 -23.38 1.38 -7.74
CA LYS A 77 -23.62 2.49 -8.67
C LYS A 77 -25.03 3.06 -8.53
N GLU A 78 -26.07 2.22 -8.51
CA GLU A 78 -27.47 2.64 -8.34
C GLU A 78 -27.72 3.33 -6.99
N LYS A 79 -26.97 2.96 -5.95
CA LYS A 79 -27.05 3.55 -4.62
C LYS A 79 -26.17 4.80 -4.45
N GLY A 80 -25.39 5.17 -5.47
CA GLY A 80 -24.53 6.34 -5.49
C GLY A 80 -23.21 6.15 -4.72
N ILE A 81 -22.74 4.91 -4.58
CA ILE A 81 -21.43 4.61 -3.97
C ILE A 81 -20.40 4.52 -5.10
N GLU A 82 -19.39 5.39 -5.04
CA GLU A 82 -18.34 5.45 -6.06
C GLU A 82 -17.34 4.29 -5.90
N CYS A 83 -16.83 3.79 -7.03
CA CYS A 83 -15.93 2.64 -7.05
C CYS A 83 -14.65 2.93 -7.83
N HIS A 84 -13.54 2.43 -7.29
CA HIS A 84 -12.23 2.38 -7.89
C HIS A 84 -11.91 0.94 -8.27
N ALA A 85 -11.32 0.75 -9.45
CA ALA A 85 -10.89 -0.56 -9.90
C ALA A 85 -9.54 -0.88 -9.26
N TRP A 86 -9.42 -2.01 -8.59
CA TRP A 86 -8.12 -2.55 -8.20
C TRP A 86 -7.89 -3.85 -8.97
N LEU A 87 -7.08 -3.78 -10.03
CA LEU A 87 -6.97 -4.87 -10.99
C LEU A 87 -5.95 -5.91 -10.54
N LEU A 88 -6.43 -7.15 -10.41
CA LEU A 88 -5.67 -8.30 -9.94
C LEU A 88 -5.66 -9.40 -11.01
N LEU A 89 -4.58 -10.17 -11.03
CA LEU A 89 -4.45 -11.39 -11.80
C LEU A 89 -4.95 -12.59 -11.02
N ASN A 90 -5.15 -13.71 -11.71
CA ASN A 90 -5.37 -14.97 -11.02
C ASN A 90 -4.11 -15.36 -10.23
N LYS A 91 -4.29 -16.12 -9.14
CA LYS A 91 -3.17 -16.56 -8.28
C LYS A 91 -2.09 -17.35 -9.06
N GLY A 92 -2.49 -18.12 -10.06
CA GLY A 92 -1.56 -18.85 -10.94
C GLY A 92 -0.70 -17.96 -11.83
N GLU A 93 -1.10 -16.71 -12.05
CA GLU A 93 -0.41 -15.73 -12.91
C GLU A 93 0.38 -14.70 -12.09
N GLY A 94 0.54 -14.93 -10.79
CA GLY A 94 1.31 -14.08 -9.88
C GLY A 94 0.47 -13.11 -9.04
N TYR A 95 -0.85 -13.07 -9.23
CA TYR A 95 -1.85 -12.24 -8.52
C TYR A 95 -1.66 -10.72 -8.65
N PHE A 96 -0.48 -10.22 -8.33
CA PHE A 96 -0.07 -8.84 -8.49
C PHE A 96 0.80 -8.63 -9.72
N PRO A 97 0.76 -7.43 -10.31
CA PRO A 97 1.73 -7.03 -11.31
C PRO A 97 3.14 -7.05 -10.73
N ASN A 98 4.04 -7.73 -11.44
CA ASN A 98 5.49 -7.78 -11.22
C ASN A 98 6.20 -7.85 -12.58
N ALA A 99 7.53 -7.71 -12.59
CA ALA A 99 8.28 -7.62 -13.84
C ALA A 99 8.16 -8.86 -14.74
N HIS A 100 7.68 -10.00 -14.23
CA HIS A 100 7.60 -11.26 -14.96
C HIS A 100 6.23 -11.55 -15.58
N ASN A 101 5.17 -10.80 -15.24
CA ASN A 101 3.81 -11.09 -15.68
C ASN A 101 3.12 -9.93 -16.43
N ALA A 102 3.92 -9.02 -17.00
CA ALA A 102 3.39 -7.85 -17.71
C ALA A 102 2.43 -8.22 -18.85
N GLU A 103 2.74 -9.25 -19.64
CA GLU A 103 1.88 -9.72 -20.72
C GLU A 103 0.50 -10.17 -20.20
N ALA A 104 0.49 -10.98 -19.13
CA ALA A 104 -0.74 -11.42 -18.48
C ALA A 104 -1.53 -10.22 -17.91
N TYR A 105 -0.84 -9.24 -17.32
CA TYR A 105 -1.47 -8.04 -16.78
C TYR A 105 -2.08 -7.14 -17.86
N ILE A 106 -1.39 -6.95 -18.99
CA ILE A 106 -1.93 -6.19 -20.15
C ILE A 106 -3.13 -6.90 -20.74
N LYS A 107 -3.08 -8.24 -20.87
CA LYS A 107 -4.25 -9.02 -21.31
C LYS A 107 -5.43 -8.82 -20.35
N ARG A 108 -5.19 -8.96 -19.05
CA ARG A 108 -6.19 -8.74 -18.00
C ARG A 108 -6.78 -7.33 -18.04
N PHE A 109 -5.95 -6.32 -18.30
CA PHE A 109 -6.40 -4.93 -18.48
C PHE A 109 -7.36 -4.79 -19.68
N ASN A 110 -7.04 -5.40 -20.83
CA ASN A 110 -7.92 -5.35 -22.00
C ASN A 110 -9.26 -6.07 -21.76
N GLU A 111 -9.24 -7.19 -21.04
CA GLU A 111 -10.45 -7.87 -20.59
C GLU A 111 -11.27 -6.99 -19.64
N PHE A 112 -10.61 -6.32 -18.68
CA PHE A 112 -11.23 -5.36 -17.76
C PHE A 112 -11.92 -4.21 -18.49
N ILE A 113 -11.27 -3.60 -19.49
CA ILE A 113 -11.86 -2.54 -20.30
C ILE A 113 -13.09 -3.06 -21.05
N SER A 114 -12.97 -4.20 -21.72
CA SER A 114 -14.07 -4.81 -22.48
C SER A 114 -15.27 -5.15 -21.58
N TRP A 115 -15.00 -5.71 -20.39
CA TRP A 115 -16.02 -6.02 -19.40
C TRP A 115 -16.64 -4.75 -18.80
N SER A 116 -15.85 -3.71 -18.53
CA SER A 116 -16.35 -2.43 -18.02
C SER A 116 -17.28 -1.75 -19.01
N GLN A 117 -16.88 -1.71 -20.29
CA GLN A 117 -17.70 -1.13 -21.37
C GLN A 117 -19.00 -1.91 -21.55
N LYS A 118 -18.93 -3.24 -21.60
CA LYS A 118 -20.11 -4.11 -21.75
C LYS A 118 -21.15 -3.88 -20.66
N ASN A 119 -20.73 -3.58 -19.44
CA ASN A 119 -21.61 -3.42 -18.29
C ASN A 119 -21.85 -1.94 -17.92
N GLY A 120 -21.31 -0.99 -18.67
CA GLY A 120 -21.49 0.44 -18.43
C GLY A 120 -20.85 0.94 -17.12
N PHE A 121 -19.74 0.33 -16.70
CA PHE A 121 -18.98 0.78 -15.52
C PHE A 121 -18.08 1.95 -15.87
N GLN A 122 -18.11 2.96 -15.00
CA GLN A 122 -17.18 4.09 -14.97
C GLN A 122 -16.43 4.00 -13.64
N TRP A 123 -15.13 4.24 -13.69
CA TRP A 123 -14.23 4.06 -12.55
C TRP A 123 -13.54 5.38 -12.25
N ASN A 124 -13.47 5.74 -10.97
CA ASN A 124 -12.76 6.96 -10.55
C ASN A 124 -11.24 6.82 -10.74
N SER A 125 -10.69 5.64 -10.46
CA SER A 125 -9.30 5.32 -10.74
C SER A 125 -9.07 3.83 -10.94
N LEU A 126 -7.89 3.51 -11.48
CA LEU A 126 -7.30 2.18 -11.53
C LEU A 126 -6.14 2.12 -10.54
N CYS A 127 -6.33 1.41 -9.44
CA CYS A 127 -5.31 1.11 -8.45
C CYS A 127 -4.47 -0.08 -8.89
N ILE A 128 -3.15 0.07 -8.72
CA ILE A 128 -2.16 -0.93 -9.06
C ILE A 128 -1.26 -1.11 -7.84
N SER A 129 -1.20 -2.33 -7.32
CA SER A 129 -0.34 -2.70 -6.19
C SER A 129 0.75 -3.61 -6.71
N LEU A 130 1.98 -3.09 -6.77
CA LEU A 130 3.14 -3.88 -7.14
C LEU A 130 3.51 -4.79 -5.98
N ALA A 131 3.79 -6.06 -6.29
CA ALA A 131 4.31 -6.99 -5.29
C ALA A 131 5.56 -7.72 -5.81
N PRO A 132 6.41 -8.22 -4.91
CA PRO A 132 7.46 -9.14 -5.31
C PRO A 132 6.91 -10.39 -6.00
N TYR A 133 7.72 -11.00 -6.86
CA TYR A 133 7.34 -12.24 -7.54
C TYR A 133 7.11 -13.38 -6.51
N THR A 134 6.03 -14.16 -6.66
CA THR A 134 5.51 -15.10 -5.64
C THR A 134 6.49 -16.21 -5.23
N THR A 135 7.42 -16.60 -6.10
CA THR A 135 8.49 -17.54 -5.70
C THR A 135 9.46 -16.94 -4.68
N ASP A 136 9.56 -15.61 -4.63
CA ASP A 136 10.46 -14.87 -3.76
C ASP A 136 9.81 -14.52 -2.42
N GLN A 137 8.47 -14.41 -2.35
CA GLN A 137 7.74 -14.32 -1.08
C GLN A 137 8.11 -15.51 -0.17
N ARG A 138 8.03 -16.73 -0.72
CA ARG A 138 8.45 -17.96 -0.03
C ARG A 138 9.92 -17.95 0.36
N ILE A 139 10.76 -17.18 -0.31
CA ILE A 139 12.18 -17.08 0.03
C ILE A 139 12.36 -16.08 1.18
N VAL A 140 11.64 -14.96 1.18
CA VAL A 140 11.64 -14.00 2.29
C VAL A 140 11.09 -14.65 3.58
N ASP A 141 10.07 -15.49 3.45
CA ASP A 141 9.44 -16.21 4.58
C ASP A 141 10.40 -17.19 5.31
N HIS A 142 11.52 -17.58 4.68
CA HIS A 142 12.48 -18.56 5.22
C HIS A 142 13.82 -17.94 5.70
N GLY A 143 13.89 -16.61 5.83
CA GLY A 143 14.97 -15.89 6.54
C GLY A 143 16.08 -15.28 5.67
N TYR A 144 17.12 -14.78 6.34
CA TYR A 144 18.14 -13.90 5.71
C TYR A 144 18.98 -14.58 4.61
N ILE A 145 19.21 -15.90 4.70
CA ILE A 145 20.03 -16.67 3.74
C ILE A 145 19.31 -16.86 2.41
N SER A 146 17.99 -16.94 2.42
CA SER A 146 17.19 -17.10 1.21
C SER A 146 17.06 -15.75 0.48
N VAL A 147 16.94 -14.63 1.20
CA VAL A 147 16.97 -13.27 0.62
C VAL A 147 18.26 -13.02 -0.19
N SER A 148 19.43 -13.45 0.31
CA SER A 148 20.69 -13.28 -0.42
C SER A 148 20.78 -14.12 -1.71
N LYS A 149 20.13 -15.29 -1.76
CA LYS A 149 20.05 -16.12 -2.99
C LYS A 149 19.19 -15.46 -4.07
N VAL A 150 18.05 -14.89 -3.70
CA VAL A 150 17.19 -14.15 -4.64
C VAL A 150 17.91 -12.92 -5.16
N PHE A 151 18.57 -12.20 -4.27
CA PHE A 151 19.39 -11.05 -4.63
C PHE A 151 20.48 -11.40 -5.64
N LEU A 152 21.29 -12.44 -5.37
CA LEU A 152 22.35 -12.90 -6.28
C LEU A 152 21.80 -13.34 -7.65
N LYS A 153 20.70 -14.11 -7.67
CA LYS A 153 20.05 -14.53 -8.93
C LYS A 153 19.66 -13.34 -9.80
N ARG A 154 19.23 -12.24 -9.17
CA ARG A 154 18.67 -11.09 -9.86
C ARG A 154 19.72 -10.07 -10.29
N MET A 155 20.82 -9.96 -9.58
CA MET A 155 22.00 -9.25 -10.07
C MET A 155 22.49 -9.79 -11.42
N ILE A 156 22.35 -11.09 -11.64
CA ILE A 156 22.73 -11.75 -12.89
C ILE A 156 21.65 -11.54 -13.98
N SER A 157 20.40 -11.24 -13.58
CA SER A 157 19.22 -11.21 -14.46
C SER A 157 18.80 -9.80 -14.90
N GLY A 158 19.69 -8.80 -14.87
CA GLY A 158 19.40 -7.35 -15.01
C GLY A 158 18.49 -6.90 -16.15
N ASN A 159 18.26 -7.73 -17.18
CA ASN A 159 17.34 -7.47 -18.28
C ASN A 159 15.84 -7.51 -17.92
N ILE A 160 15.45 -8.14 -16.81
CA ILE A 160 14.03 -8.36 -16.49
C ILE A 160 13.36 -7.07 -16.01
N GLN A 161 14.08 -6.21 -15.29
CA GLN A 161 13.54 -4.96 -14.77
C GLN A 161 13.23 -3.96 -15.90
N SER A 162 14.16 -3.78 -16.84
CA SER A 162 13.96 -2.90 -17.99
C SER A 162 12.78 -3.35 -18.86
N GLN A 163 12.57 -4.67 -18.96
CA GLN A 163 11.41 -5.20 -19.67
C GLN A 163 10.10 -4.86 -18.93
N GLY A 164 10.08 -4.98 -17.60
CA GLY A 164 8.96 -4.55 -16.76
C GLY A 164 8.63 -3.07 -16.97
N ASP A 165 9.63 -2.19 -16.88
CA ASP A 165 9.46 -0.74 -17.10
C ASP A 165 8.87 -0.45 -18.50
N ILE A 166 9.37 -1.11 -19.56
CA ILE A 166 8.86 -0.93 -20.93
C ILE A 166 7.43 -1.44 -21.06
N GLU A 167 7.14 -2.65 -20.60
CA GLU A 167 5.84 -3.28 -20.77
C GLU A 167 4.76 -2.55 -19.95
N TYR A 168 5.05 -2.16 -18.72
CA TYR A 168 4.10 -1.41 -17.91
C TYR A 168 4.03 0.09 -18.25
N SER A 169 5.02 0.65 -18.96
CA SER A 169 4.85 1.96 -19.61
C SER A 169 3.70 1.95 -20.63
N LYS A 170 3.42 0.81 -21.26
CA LYS A 170 2.25 0.64 -22.15
C LYS A 170 0.94 0.72 -21.34
N LEU A 171 0.91 0.21 -20.11
CA LEU A 171 -0.27 0.26 -19.25
C LEU A 171 -0.73 1.70 -18.98
N ARG A 172 0.20 2.64 -18.73
CA ARG A 172 -0.17 4.06 -18.56
C ARG A 172 -0.82 4.62 -19.82
N SER A 173 -0.24 4.34 -20.97
CA SER A 173 -0.77 4.80 -22.26
C SER A 173 -2.16 4.24 -22.52
N LEU A 174 -2.38 2.97 -22.19
CA LEU A 174 -3.68 2.31 -22.29
C LEU A 174 -4.70 2.86 -21.29
N ALA A 175 -4.32 3.10 -20.04
CA ALA A 175 -5.18 3.70 -19.02
C ALA A 175 -5.62 5.12 -19.43
N LYS A 176 -4.66 5.95 -19.86
CA LYS A 176 -4.94 7.30 -20.38
C LYS A 176 -5.88 7.28 -21.58
N LYS A 177 -5.69 6.36 -22.54
CA LYS A 177 -6.59 6.20 -23.69
C LYS A 177 -8.03 5.86 -23.27
N ASN A 178 -8.21 5.22 -22.12
CA ASN A 178 -9.51 4.86 -21.56
C ASN A 178 -9.99 5.85 -20.49
N ASN A 179 -9.36 7.04 -20.36
CA ASN A 179 -9.68 8.06 -19.37
C ASN A 179 -9.64 7.55 -17.91
N LEU A 180 -8.75 6.59 -17.63
CA LEU A 180 -8.53 6.07 -16.29
C LEU A 180 -7.33 6.76 -15.65
N LYS A 181 -7.57 7.37 -14.49
CA LYS A 181 -6.52 7.84 -13.59
C LYS A 181 -5.83 6.64 -12.97
N THR A 182 -4.50 6.57 -13.00
CA THR A 182 -3.75 5.47 -12.39
C THR A 182 -3.23 5.83 -10.99
N VAL A 183 -3.44 4.92 -10.04
CA VAL A 183 -2.98 5.04 -8.67
C VAL A 183 -2.01 3.90 -8.39
N ASN A 184 -0.84 4.21 -7.84
CA ASN A 184 0.12 3.23 -7.39
C ASN A 184 0.06 3.09 -5.86
N ILE A 185 -0.10 1.87 -5.34
CA ILE A 185 -0.03 1.61 -3.90
C ILE A 185 1.39 1.16 -3.58
N VAL A 186 2.06 1.90 -2.69
CA VAL A 186 3.48 1.69 -2.34
C VAL A 186 3.64 1.32 -0.87
N SER A 187 4.65 0.49 -0.60
CA SER A 187 5.06 0.16 0.77
C SER A 187 6.12 1.13 1.30
N PRO A 188 6.30 1.21 2.63
CA PRO A 188 7.37 2.00 3.26
C PRO A 188 8.77 1.74 2.69
N TYR A 189 9.10 0.48 2.38
CA TYR A 189 10.40 0.09 1.82
C TYR A 189 10.65 0.67 0.42
N MET A 190 9.60 0.85 -0.39
CA MET A 190 9.71 1.51 -1.70
C MET A 190 10.03 3.00 -1.53
N VAL A 191 9.45 3.65 -0.52
CA VAL A 191 9.73 5.05 -0.21
C VAL A 191 11.17 5.23 0.24
N ASP A 192 11.63 4.43 1.22
CA ASP A 192 13.01 4.50 1.68
C ASP A 192 14.03 4.17 0.58
N GLY A 193 13.71 3.23 -0.32
CA GLY A 193 14.57 2.93 -1.48
C GLY A 193 14.71 4.11 -2.44
N ARG A 194 13.65 4.90 -2.64
CA ARG A 194 13.70 6.12 -3.47
C ARG A 194 14.51 7.22 -2.78
N GLU A 195 14.43 7.36 -1.46
CA GLU A 195 15.18 8.40 -0.72
C GLU A 195 16.70 8.26 -0.88
N VAL A 196 17.22 7.05 -0.99
CA VAL A 196 18.65 6.80 -1.24
C VAL A 196 19.02 6.71 -2.74
N ASN A 197 18.08 7.02 -3.65
CA ASN A 197 18.24 6.95 -5.10
C ASN A 197 18.77 5.58 -5.59
N VAL A 198 18.27 4.49 -5.00
CA VAL A 198 18.68 3.15 -5.39
C VAL A 198 17.54 2.39 -6.06
N ASP A 199 17.76 1.96 -7.30
CA ASP A 199 16.89 0.98 -7.97
C ASP A 199 17.00 -0.43 -7.36
N THR A 200 17.82 -0.58 -6.32
CA THR A 200 18.11 -1.85 -5.66
C THR A 200 16.89 -2.49 -5.04
N TRP A 201 15.95 -1.71 -4.49
CA TRP A 201 14.70 -2.30 -4.00
C TRP A 201 13.90 -2.93 -5.15
N LYS A 202 13.84 -2.26 -6.30
CA LYS A 202 13.22 -2.79 -7.53
C LYS A 202 13.94 -4.04 -8.00
N GLN A 203 15.28 -4.06 -7.95
CA GLN A 203 16.07 -5.25 -8.28
C GLN A 203 15.82 -6.40 -7.29
N ILE A 204 15.75 -6.14 -5.97
CA ILE A 204 15.51 -7.14 -4.92
C ILE A 204 14.10 -7.71 -4.98
N THR A 205 13.10 -6.91 -5.32
CA THR A 205 11.68 -7.31 -5.28
C THR A 205 11.13 -7.68 -6.65
N GLY A 206 11.72 -7.19 -7.74
CA GLY A 206 11.28 -7.45 -9.11
C GLY A 206 10.08 -6.56 -9.43
N THR A 207 9.93 -5.52 -8.61
CA THR A 207 9.06 -4.38 -8.86
C THR A 207 9.79 -3.42 -9.79
N PHE A 208 9.05 -2.45 -10.29
CA PHE A 208 9.48 -1.51 -11.31
C PHE A 208 8.67 -0.23 -11.10
N ASP A 209 9.09 0.89 -11.68
CA ASP A 209 8.27 2.09 -11.53
C ASP A 209 7.14 2.07 -12.55
N ILE A 210 5.91 2.09 -12.06
CA ILE A 210 4.76 2.39 -12.90
C ILE A 210 4.62 3.90 -12.96
N LEU A 211 4.51 4.45 -14.16
CA LEU A 211 4.04 5.82 -14.32
C LEU A 211 2.58 5.92 -13.84
N HIS A 212 2.38 6.69 -12.78
CA HIS A 212 1.09 6.87 -12.11
C HIS A 212 0.71 8.35 -12.07
N ASP A 213 -0.56 8.62 -11.81
CA ASP A 213 -1.06 9.99 -11.58
C ASP A 213 -1.05 10.33 -10.09
N GLU A 214 -1.24 9.32 -9.22
CA GLU A 214 -1.15 9.45 -7.76
C GLU A 214 -0.49 8.23 -7.11
N GLU A 215 0.06 8.43 -5.91
CA GLU A 215 0.54 7.35 -5.06
C GLU A 215 -0.16 7.36 -3.72
N TYR A 216 -0.47 6.16 -3.24
CA TYR A 216 -1.00 5.90 -1.90
C TYR A 216 0.02 5.05 -1.15
N ILE A 217 0.21 5.32 0.13
CA ILE A 217 1.07 4.46 0.97
C ILE A 217 0.22 3.48 1.78
N GLU A 218 0.64 2.22 1.81
CA GLU A 218 0.03 1.20 2.67
C GLU A 218 0.80 1.03 3.98
N ILE A 219 0.09 1.16 5.11
CA ILE A 219 0.63 0.96 6.45
C ILE A 219 -0.32 0.01 7.20
N PHE A 220 0.01 -1.29 7.14
CA PHE A 220 -0.76 -2.32 7.83
C PHE A 220 -0.25 -2.58 9.24
N ASN A 221 -1.18 -2.58 10.19
CA ASN A 221 -0.92 -2.74 11.61
C ASN A 221 -0.38 -4.11 12.01
N HIS A 222 -0.56 -5.15 11.18
CA HIS A 222 -0.05 -6.49 11.48
C HIS A 222 1.44 -6.66 11.14
N TYR A 223 2.05 -5.72 10.41
CA TYR A 223 3.51 -5.71 10.19
C TYR A 223 4.26 -5.08 11.37
N THR A 224 3.57 -4.40 12.28
CA THR A 224 4.14 -3.82 13.49
C THR A 224 3.62 -4.53 14.74
N PRO A 225 4.45 -4.72 15.77
CA PRO A 225 4.04 -5.47 16.96
C PRO A 225 3.13 -4.67 17.90
N SER A 226 2.94 -3.36 17.70
CA SER A 226 2.11 -2.53 18.57
C SER A 226 1.47 -1.34 17.87
N THR A 227 0.38 -0.81 18.44
CA THR A 227 -0.34 0.38 17.95
C THR A 227 0.53 1.63 17.95
N ILE A 228 1.37 1.79 18.97
CA ILE A 228 2.25 2.96 19.11
C ILE A 228 3.28 2.98 17.96
N LEU A 229 3.81 1.83 17.57
CA LEU A 229 4.72 1.74 16.42
C LEU A 229 4.01 2.02 15.09
N THR A 230 2.77 1.53 14.89
CA THR A 230 2.00 1.90 13.69
C THR A 230 1.74 3.41 13.62
N LEU A 231 1.37 4.05 14.74
CA LEU A 231 1.18 5.51 14.79
C LEU A 231 2.47 6.26 14.46
N ALA A 232 3.61 5.84 15.00
CA ALA A 232 4.90 6.42 14.68
C ALA A 232 5.26 6.24 13.19
N GLN A 233 4.92 5.08 12.60
CA GLN A 233 5.10 4.81 11.19
C GLN A 233 4.21 5.72 10.32
N LEU A 234 2.91 5.81 10.62
CA LEU A 234 1.98 6.73 9.96
C LEU A 234 2.51 8.17 9.98
N LYS A 235 2.98 8.64 11.15
CA LYS A 235 3.56 9.98 11.29
C LYS A 235 4.83 10.17 10.45
N SER A 236 5.69 9.16 10.39
CA SER A 236 6.97 9.20 9.68
C SER A 236 6.80 9.26 8.15
N TYR A 237 5.79 8.57 7.62
CA TYR A 237 5.63 8.37 6.19
C TYR A 237 4.55 9.23 5.52
N GLN A 238 3.64 9.86 6.27
CA GLN A 238 2.49 10.57 5.69
C GLN A 238 2.83 11.75 4.75
N SER A 239 4.01 12.37 4.89
CA SER A 239 4.30 13.69 4.31
C SER A 239 4.25 13.73 2.78
N GLY A 240 4.44 12.59 2.10
CA GLY A 240 4.37 12.48 0.64
C GLY A 240 3.03 12.03 0.06
N PHE A 241 2.04 11.71 0.90
CA PHE A 241 0.82 11.01 0.47
C PHE A 241 -0.43 11.76 0.89
N LYS A 242 -1.42 11.88 -0.01
CA LYS A 242 -2.75 12.42 0.34
C LYS A 242 -3.65 11.33 0.93
N ASN A 243 -3.63 10.15 0.31
CA ASN A 243 -4.39 8.99 0.73
C ASN A 243 -3.46 7.96 1.36
N ILE A 244 -3.90 7.38 2.48
CA ILE A 244 -3.14 6.35 3.20
C ILE A 244 -4.03 5.13 3.39
N VAL A 245 -3.56 3.97 2.95
CA VAL A 245 -4.23 2.70 3.23
C VAL A 245 -3.78 2.23 4.61
N VAL A 246 -4.72 2.09 5.56
CA VAL A 246 -4.42 1.77 6.95
C VAL A 246 -5.00 0.43 7.38
N GLY A 247 -4.20 -0.29 8.18
CA GLY A 247 -4.64 -1.48 8.91
C GLY A 247 -5.16 -2.63 8.03
N SER A 248 -5.68 -3.68 8.66
CA SER A 248 -6.50 -4.69 7.99
C SER A 248 -7.62 -5.12 8.94
N ALA A 249 -8.86 -4.79 8.62
CA ALA A 249 -10.03 -5.21 9.40
C ALA A 249 -10.40 -6.68 9.17
N ASN A 250 -9.85 -7.32 8.13
CA ASN A 250 -10.10 -8.73 7.84
C ASN A 250 -9.43 -9.64 8.89
N GLU A 251 -10.12 -10.73 9.23
CA GLU A 251 -9.61 -11.80 10.10
C GLU A 251 -8.45 -12.57 9.48
N LYS A 252 -8.32 -12.54 8.15
CA LYS A 252 -7.17 -13.13 7.43
C LYS A 252 -6.25 -12.04 6.94
N LYS A 253 -4.95 -12.32 6.92
CA LYS A 253 -3.99 -11.39 6.33
C LYS A 253 -4.35 -11.16 4.86
N PRO A 254 -4.16 -9.94 4.34
CA PRO A 254 -4.16 -9.73 2.90
C PRO A 254 -3.32 -10.82 2.22
N PHE A 255 -3.85 -11.44 1.16
CA PHE A 255 -3.07 -12.35 0.30
C PHE A 255 -2.64 -13.69 0.93
N SER A 256 -3.05 -14.00 2.17
CA SER A 256 -2.70 -15.26 2.83
C SER A 256 -3.94 -16.06 3.24
N LYS A 257 -3.74 -17.37 3.42
CA LYS A 257 -4.69 -18.21 4.16
C LYS A 257 -4.48 -18.08 5.68
N GLU A 258 -3.41 -17.40 6.09
CA GLU A 258 -3.08 -17.16 7.48
C GLU A 258 -4.07 -16.19 8.13
N GLU A 259 -4.34 -16.49 9.40
CA GLU A 259 -5.02 -15.58 10.30
C GLU A 259 -4.23 -14.27 10.43
N ASN A 260 -4.95 -13.17 10.44
CA ASN A 260 -4.46 -11.87 10.81
C ASN A 260 -4.32 -11.88 12.34
N PRO A 261 -3.09 -11.87 12.89
CA PRO A 261 -2.89 -11.93 14.33
C PRO A 261 -3.37 -10.66 15.04
N ARG A 262 -3.66 -9.59 14.28
CA ARG A 262 -4.06 -8.30 14.80
C ARG A 262 -5.03 -7.60 13.83
N PRO A 263 -6.28 -8.08 13.71
CA PRO A 263 -7.31 -7.36 12.97
C PRO A 263 -7.47 -5.95 13.54
N LEU A 264 -7.66 -4.97 12.66
CA LEU A 264 -7.82 -3.57 13.03
C LEU A 264 -8.99 -3.46 14.02
N GLN A 265 -8.73 -2.84 15.17
CA GLN A 265 -9.74 -2.63 16.22
C GLN A 265 -10.24 -1.19 16.18
N TRP A 266 -11.47 -0.95 16.63
CA TRP A 266 -12.07 0.37 16.67
C TRP A 266 -11.18 1.41 17.40
N LYS A 267 -10.72 1.07 18.61
CA LYS A 267 -9.84 1.94 19.42
C LYS A 267 -8.53 2.30 18.71
N GLU A 268 -8.02 1.40 17.88
CA GLU A 268 -6.80 1.63 17.13
C GLU A 268 -7.06 2.56 15.93
N LEU A 269 -8.17 2.34 15.23
CA LEU A 269 -8.60 3.17 14.11
C LEU A 269 -8.89 4.62 14.55
N THR A 270 -9.52 4.86 15.69
CA THR A 270 -9.78 6.23 16.18
C THR A 270 -8.49 7.01 16.42
N GLN A 271 -7.42 6.34 16.89
CA GLN A 271 -6.10 6.95 17.03
C GLN A 271 -5.46 7.25 15.67
N TYR A 272 -5.61 6.36 14.68
CA TYR A 272 -5.13 6.60 13.31
C TYR A 272 -5.84 7.80 12.69
N ILE A 273 -7.16 7.87 12.83
CA ILE A 273 -8.00 8.98 12.39
C ILE A 273 -7.55 10.29 13.06
N THR A 274 -7.39 10.28 14.38
CA THR A 274 -6.97 11.47 15.14
C THR A 274 -5.61 11.98 14.67
N LEU A 275 -4.64 11.09 14.47
CA LEU A 275 -3.31 11.44 13.98
C LEU A 275 -3.38 11.99 12.56
N LEU A 276 -4.03 11.29 11.64
CA LEU A 276 -4.01 11.61 10.21
C LEU A 276 -4.85 12.83 9.85
N ARG A 277 -5.90 13.13 10.63
CA ARG A 277 -6.66 14.39 10.52
C ARG A 277 -5.79 15.61 10.79
N GLN A 278 -4.78 15.52 11.66
CA GLN A 278 -3.85 16.63 11.93
C GLN A 278 -2.99 16.98 10.70
N TYR A 279 -2.88 16.06 9.73
CA TYR A 279 -2.09 16.22 8.52
C TYR A 279 -2.94 16.29 7.24
N ASP A 280 -4.24 16.50 7.36
CA ASP A 280 -5.18 16.62 6.22
C ASP A 280 -5.11 15.43 5.25
N LYS A 281 -5.12 14.22 5.81
CA LYS A 281 -5.05 12.96 5.04
C LYS A 281 -6.40 12.28 4.92
N SER A 282 -6.60 11.60 3.80
CA SER A 282 -7.70 10.67 3.59
C SER A 282 -7.26 9.26 3.97
N ILE A 283 -8.18 8.47 4.53
CA ILE A 283 -7.90 7.12 5.03
C ILE A 283 -8.66 6.10 4.20
N ILE A 284 -7.96 5.05 3.77
CA ILE A 284 -8.55 3.88 3.14
C ILE A 284 -8.36 2.69 4.07
N ILE A 285 -9.45 2.14 4.61
CA ILE A 285 -9.41 0.98 5.50
C ILE A 285 -9.39 -0.29 4.65
N TYR A 286 -8.37 -1.12 4.80
CA TYR A 286 -8.35 -2.41 4.12
C TYR A 286 -9.28 -3.41 4.81
N GLY A 287 -10.19 -4.01 4.05
CA GLY A 287 -11.08 -5.08 4.49
C GLY A 287 -12.49 -4.61 4.83
N LEU A 288 -13.29 -4.23 3.82
CA LEU A 288 -14.71 -3.87 4.00
C LEU A 288 -15.50 -4.95 4.76
N ASP A 289 -15.32 -6.23 4.41
CA ASP A 289 -16.06 -7.33 5.04
C ASP A 289 -15.73 -7.45 6.53
N GLY A 290 -14.45 -7.35 6.89
CA GLY A 290 -14.01 -7.28 8.28
C GLY A 290 -14.56 -6.04 9.00
N ALA A 291 -14.61 -4.89 8.34
CA ALA A 291 -15.14 -3.67 8.92
C ALA A 291 -16.66 -3.74 9.19
N VAL A 292 -17.41 -4.46 8.34
CA VAL A 292 -18.84 -4.74 8.55
C VAL A 292 -19.02 -5.72 9.71
N LYS A 293 -18.29 -6.85 9.71
CA LYS A 293 -18.40 -7.88 10.75
C LYS A 293 -17.91 -7.43 12.14
N GLY A 294 -16.84 -6.63 12.16
CA GLY A 294 -16.20 -6.11 13.36
C GLY A 294 -16.78 -4.79 13.86
N ASP A 295 -17.96 -4.40 13.36
CA ASP A 295 -18.71 -3.19 13.75
C ASP A 295 -17.97 -1.86 13.53
N ILE A 296 -16.84 -1.86 12.82
CA ILE A 296 -16.08 -0.64 12.50
C ILE A 296 -16.94 0.32 11.66
N LEU A 297 -17.59 -0.19 10.61
CA LEU A 297 -18.42 0.64 9.74
C LEU A 297 -19.59 1.28 10.51
N ASN A 298 -20.21 0.53 11.42
CA ASN A 298 -21.28 1.03 12.28
C ASN A 298 -20.79 2.15 13.21
N ASN A 299 -19.64 1.95 13.85
CA ASN A 299 -19.06 2.96 14.73
C ASN A 299 -18.67 4.24 13.97
N LEU A 300 -18.13 4.10 12.75
CA LEU A 300 -17.80 5.24 11.90
C LEU A 300 -19.04 6.06 11.50
N SER A 301 -20.19 5.40 11.30
CA SER A 301 -21.41 6.06 10.84
C SER A 301 -22.16 6.79 11.97
N LEU A 302 -22.01 6.34 13.22
CA LEU A 302 -22.70 6.93 14.38
C LEU A 302 -22.05 8.22 14.88
N HIS A 303 -20.72 8.27 15.05
CA HIS A 303 -19.97 9.49 15.37
C HIS A 303 -18.46 9.23 15.35
N LEU A 304 -17.69 10.08 14.66
CA LEU A 304 -16.23 10.09 14.71
C LEU A 304 -15.76 10.88 15.94
N THR A 305 -15.19 10.20 16.93
CA THR A 305 -14.56 10.86 18.07
C THR A 305 -13.04 10.79 17.99
N ASP A 306 -12.40 11.90 18.33
CA ASP A 306 -10.96 11.93 18.54
C ASP A 306 -10.58 11.14 19.78
N ASP A 307 -9.52 10.35 19.67
CA ASP A 307 -8.92 9.65 20.81
C ASP A 307 -7.60 10.33 21.19
N LYS A 308 -7.26 10.26 22.48
CA LYS A 308 -6.02 10.83 22.97
C LYS A 308 -4.84 10.04 22.39
N LEU A 309 -3.99 10.72 21.63
CA LEU A 309 -2.76 10.12 21.11
C LEU A 309 -1.77 9.81 22.25
N PRO A 310 -1.13 8.62 22.26
CA PRO A 310 -0.07 8.30 23.20
C PRO A 310 1.19 9.15 22.90
N ASN A 311 2.13 9.18 23.85
CA ASN A 311 3.44 9.77 23.60
C ASN A 311 4.22 8.89 22.61
N LEU A 312 4.48 9.42 21.41
CA LEU A 312 5.11 8.69 20.32
C LEU A 312 6.64 8.80 20.31
N LYS A 313 7.29 9.63 21.14
CA LYS A 313 8.74 9.93 21.03
C LYS A 313 9.63 8.69 20.91
N ALA A 314 9.50 7.74 21.83
CA ALA A 314 10.32 6.53 21.81
C ALA A 314 10.04 5.65 20.58
N ALA A 315 8.78 5.58 20.14
CA ALA A 315 8.41 4.83 18.95
C ALA A 315 8.88 5.52 17.66
N GLU A 316 8.86 6.85 17.61
CA GLU A 316 9.43 7.64 16.52
C GLU A 316 10.93 7.38 16.37
N GLU A 317 11.69 7.35 17.48
CA GLU A 317 13.11 7.00 17.46
C GLU A 317 13.35 5.59 16.90
N VAL A 318 12.52 4.61 17.28
CA VAL A 318 12.59 3.24 16.74
C VAL A 318 12.33 3.23 15.23
N ILE A 319 11.27 3.90 14.77
CA ILE A 319 10.93 3.96 13.35
C ILE A 319 12.00 4.70 12.54
N ILE A 320 12.53 5.82 13.05
CA ILE A 320 13.62 6.55 12.39
C ILE A 320 14.83 5.64 12.23
N LYS A 321 15.23 4.93 13.28
CA LYS A 321 16.35 3.99 13.22
C LYS A 321 16.09 2.83 12.26
N GLU A 322 14.86 2.31 12.20
CA GLU A 322 14.48 1.27 11.24
C GLU A 322 14.62 1.77 9.78
N ARG A 323 14.16 2.99 9.51
CA ARG A 323 14.31 3.65 8.21
C ARG A 323 15.77 3.83 7.83
N GLU A 324 16.58 4.40 8.73
CA GLU A 324 18.02 4.58 8.52
C GLU A 324 18.73 3.24 8.23
N ASN A 325 18.43 2.19 9.01
CA ASN A 325 19.00 0.87 8.78
C ASN A 325 18.58 0.30 7.42
N THR A 326 17.31 0.45 7.06
CA THR A 326 16.78 0.03 5.75
C THR A 326 17.51 0.75 4.63
N GLN A 327 17.62 2.07 4.71
CA GLN A 327 18.31 2.91 3.74
C GLN A 327 19.80 2.57 3.61
N VAL A 328 20.49 2.28 4.72
CA VAL A 328 21.88 1.79 4.72
C VAL A 328 21.98 0.43 4.01
N VAL A 329 21.10 -0.51 4.34
CA VAL A 329 21.08 -1.83 3.69
C VAL A 329 20.82 -1.69 2.19
N LEU A 330 19.84 -0.90 1.79
CA LEU A 330 19.53 -0.65 0.37
C LEU A 330 20.69 0.04 -0.35
N SER A 331 21.38 0.98 0.30
CA SER A 331 22.58 1.64 -0.24
C SER A 331 23.77 0.69 -0.39
N ILE A 332 23.99 -0.23 0.56
CA ILE A 332 25.03 -1.25 0.44
C ILE A 332 24.71 -2.20 -0.72
N LEU A 333 23.45 -2.64 -0.80
CA LEU A 333 22.98 -3.53 -1.86
C LEU A 333 22.94 -2.84 -3.24
N SER A 334 23.01 -1.51 -3.33
CA SER A 334 23.10 -0.80 -4.61
C SER A 334 24.51 -0.71 -5.17
N HIS A 335 25.51 -0.89 -4.32
CA HIS A 335 26.93 -0.82 -4.67
C HIS A 335 27.54 -2.22 -4.79
N THR A 336 26.82 -3.16 -5.40
CA THR A 336 27.22 -4.56 -5.50
C THR A 336 28.47 -4.82 -6.29
N GLY A 337 28.81 -3.95 -7.25
CA GLY A 337 30.10 -3.96 -7.92
C GLY A 337 31.26 -3.85 -6.91
N TRP A 338 31.11 -3.01 -5.88
CA TRP A 338 32.09 -2.86 -4.81
C TRP A 338 32.11 -4.04 -3.84
N LEU A 339 30.95 -4.62 -3.54
CA LEU A 339 30.88 -5.83 -2.70
C LEU A 339 31.52 -7.04 -3.38
N LEU A 340 31.25 -7.24 -4.68
CA LEU A 340 31.88 -8.28 -5.48
C LEU A 340 33.38 -8.02 -5.64
N PHE A 341 33.78 -6.77 -5.89
CA PHE A 341 35.19 -6.38 -5.94
C PHE A 341 35.91 -6.68 -4.63
N PHE A 342 35.33 -6.28 -3.49
CA PHE A 342 35.90 -6.50 -2.17
C PHE A 342 35.95 -8.00 -1.81
N GLY A 343 34.90 -8.75 -2.13
CA GLY A 343 34.87 -10.21 -1.96
C GLY A 343 35.93 -10.91 -2.81
N LEU A 344 36.07 -10.53 -4.08
CA LEU A 344 37.10 -11.04 -4.98
C LEU A 344 38.51 -10.68 -4.47
N PHE A 345 38.69 -9.45 -4.00
CA PHE A 345 39.96 -8.96 -3.45
C PHE A 345 40.36 -9.74 -2.18
N CYS A 346 39.44 -9.93 -1.24
CA CYS A 346 39.65 -10.75 -0.04
C CYS A 346 39.95 -12.22 -0.37
N PHE A 347 39.23 -12.79 -1.35
CA PHE A 347 39.49 -14.15 -1.81
C PHE A 347 40.88 -14.29 -2.46
N LEU A 348 41.25 -13.38 -3.36
CA LEU A 348 42.56 -13.35 -4.03
C LEU A 348 43.70 -13.19 -3.01
N THR A 349 43.57 -12.25 -2.07
CA THR A 349 44.57 -12.03 -1.02
C THR A 349 44.71 -13.24 -0.11
N PHE A 350 43.61 -13.86 0.32
CA PHE A 350 43.63 -15.11 1.08
C PHE A 350 44.26 -16.26 0.30
N PHE A 351 43.93 -16.41 -0.99
CA PHE A 351 44.48 -17.44 -1.86
C PHE A 351 46.00 -17.27 -2.06
N ILE A 352 46.46 -16.05 -2.31
CA ILE A 352 47.89 -15.72 -2.41
C ILE A 352 48.61 -16.01 -1.09
N ALA A 353 48.03 -15.61 0.05
CA ALA A 353 48.58 -15.90 1.37
C ALA A 353 48.69 -17.41 1.61
N THR A 354 47.66 -18.18 1.26
CA THR A 354 47.63 -19.64 1.39
C THR A 354 48.69 -20.31 0.53
N ILE A 355 48.84 -19.91 -0.74
CA ILE A 355 49.90 -20.43 -1.62
C ILE A 355 51.29 -20.12 -1.06
N ARG A 356 51.51 -18.90 -0.55
CA ARG A 356 52.80 -18.52 0.06
C ARG A 356 53.11 -19.37 1.29
N THR A 357 52.13 -19.61 2.15
CA THR A 357 52.29 -20.48 3.32
C THR A 357 52.57 -21.92 2.92
N LEU A 358 51.88 -22.46 1.91
CA LEU A 358 52.12 -23.82 1.42
C LEU A 358 53.53 -23.99 0.82
N LYS A 359 54.04 -22.99 0.09
CA LYS A 359 55.44 -22.96 -0.41
C LYS A 359 56.51 -22.83 0.67
N LEU A 360 56.14 -22.47 1.90
CA LEU A 360 57.07 -22.44 3.04
C LEU A 360 57.06 -23.77 3.80
N ILE A 361 56.03 -24.60 3.60
CA ILE A 361 55.84 -25.89 4.28
C ILE A 361 56.35 -27.06 3.42
N PHE A 362 56.22 -26.96 2.09
CA PHE A 362 56.73 -27.90 1.08
C PHE A 362 57.84 -27.23 0.27
#